data_AF-A0A847QY18-F1
#
_entry.id   AF-A0A847QY18-F1
#
_cell.length_a   1.000
_cell.length_b   1.000
_cell.length_c   1.000
_cell.angle_alpha   90.00
_cell.angle_beta   90.00
_cell.angle_gamma   90.00
#
_symmetry.space_group_name_H-M   'P 1'
#
loop_
_entity.id
_entity.type
_entity.pdbx_description
1 polymer ?
#
loop_
_entity_poly.entity_id
_entity_poly.type
_entity_poly.pdbx_seq_one_letter_code
_entity_poly.pdbx_strand_id
1 'polypeptide(L)'
;MTYRMFSSGASAGDNVVELIKKELEENGSRLPNLNLDFVGFQAKPGTKFFLNDMDNEMKVPETGYFITPYNGEYYLRIKKLVFVEDFEGSIYYII
;
A
#
# COMPACT_ATOMS: atom_id res chain seq x y z
N MET A 1 -16.81 3.61 -3.11
CA MET A 1 -15.38 4.00 -3.09
C MET A 1 -15.19 4.98 -1.96
N THR A 2 -14.51 4.55 -0.91
CA THR A 2 -14.16 5.41 0.23
C THR A 2 -12.67 5.67 0.20
N TYR A 3 -12.26 6.92 0.05
CA TYR A 3 -10.85 7.30 0.15
C TYR A 3 -10.39 7.33 1.60
N ARG A 4 -9.23 6.74 1.89
CA ARG A 4 -8.66 6.61 3.22
C ARG A 4 -7.14 6.80 3.18
N MET A 5 -6.57 6.98 4.37
CA MET A 5 -5.15 7.16 4.57
C MET A 5 -4.71 6.29 5.75
N PHE A 6 -3.52 5.70 5.63
CA PHE A 6 -2.81 5.00 6.69
C PHE A 6 -1.47 5.70 6.92
N SER A 7 -1.18 6.10 8.15
CA SER A 7 -0.03 6.95 8.49
C SER A 7 0.89 6.37 9.57
N SER A 8 0.69 5.11 9.94
CA SER A 8 1.43 4.47 11.04
C SER A 8 2.80 3.93 10.64
N GLY A 9 3.21 4.12 9.37
CA GLY A 9 4.43 3.52 8.81
C GLY A 9 4.33 2.00 8.69
N ALA A 10 5.42 1.36 8.28
CA ALA A 10 5.54 -0.10 8.26
C ALA A 10 7.00 -0.51 8.43
N SER A 11 7.25 -1.58 9.19
CA SER A 11 8.60 -2.12 9.31
C SER A 11 8.98 -2.86 8.04
N ALA A 12 10.27 -3.01 7.78
CA ALA A 12 10.77 -3.84 6.69
C ALA A 12 10.16 -5.25 6.74
N GLY A 13 9.59 -5.71 5.63
CA GLY A 13 8.97 -7.02 5.52
C GLY A 13 7.50 -7.10 5.97
N ASP A 14 6.95 -6.07 6.62
CA ASP A 14 5.55 -6.06 7.02
C ASP A 14 4.63 -5.92 5.80
N ASN A 15 3.53 -6.67 5.78
CA ASN A 15 2.47 -6.46 4.80
C ASN A 15 1.56 -5.31 5.26
N VAL A 16 1.72 -4.15 4.63
CA VAL A 16 0.92 -2.94 4.93
C VAL A 16 -0.58 -3.21 4.83
N VAL A 17 -1.04 -4.04 3.90
CA VAL A 17 -2.47 -4.33 3.75
C VAL A 17 -3.05 -4.98 5.02
N GLU A 18 -2.28 -5.85 5.67
CA GLU A 18 -2.69 -6.45 6.95
C GLU A 18 -2.63 -5.45 8.11
N LEU A 19 -1.65 -4.54 8.11
CA LEU A 19 -1.59 -3.44 9.10
C LEU A 19 -2.83 -2.53 8.99
N ILE A 20 -3.20 -2.17 7.76
CA ILE A 20 -4.41 -1.38 7.48
C ILE A 20 -5.66 -2.15 7.92
N LYS A 21 -5.75 -3.44 7.61
CA LYS A 21 -6.87 -4.29 8.04
C LYS A 21 -7.02 -4.28 9.56
N LYS A 22 -5.93 -4.47 10.29
CA LYS A 22 -5.92 -4.45 11.75
C LYS A 22 -6.39 -3.10 12.30
N GLU A 23 -5.88 -1.99 11.77
CA GLU A 23 -6.29 -0.64 12.17
C GLU A 23 -7.78 -0.40 11.90
N LEU A 24 -8.30 -0.87 10.77
CA LEU A 24 -9.73 -0.76 10.45
C LEU A 24 -10.60 -1.60 11.40
N GLU A 25 -10.16 -2.81 11.76
CA GLU A 25 -10.84 -3.69 12.72
C GLU A 25 -10.87 -3.10 14.12
N GLU A 26 -9.76 -2.51 14.57
CA GLU A 26 -9.67 -1.76 15.84
C GLU A 26 -10.61 -0.55 15.86
N ASN A 27 -10.82 0.08 14.71
CA ASN A 27 -11.78 1.17 14.51
C ASN A 27 -13.22 0.67 14.21
N GLY A 28 -13.51 -0.61 14.40
CA GLY A 28 -14.86 -1.18 14.31
C GLY A 28 -15.31 -1.63 12.93
N SER A 29 -14.43 -1.61 11.92
CA SER A 29 -14.73 -2.08 10.55
C SER A 29 -14.25 -3.52 10.35
N ARG A 30 -15.16 -4.47 10.15
CA ARG A 30 -14.80 -5.88 9.87
C ARG A 30 -14.76 -6.14 8.37
N LEU A 31 -13.55 -6.19 7.80
CA LEU A 31 -13.31 -6.46 6.38
C LEU A 31 -12.48 -7.75 6.23
N PRO A 32 -13.13 -8.93 6.24
CA PRO A 32 -12.40 -10.22 6.23
C PRO A 32 -11.50 -10.39 5.00
N ASN A 33 -11.91 -9.82 3.85
CA ASN A 33 -11.18 -9.88 2.59
C ASN A 33 -10.80 -8.47 2.11
N LEU A 34 -9.97 -7.76 2.88
CA LEU A 34 -9.52 -6.42 2.50
C LEU A 34 -8.69 -6.49 1.21
N ASN A 35 -9.16 -5.82 0.17
CA ASN A 35 -8.37 -5.49 -1.02
C ASN A 35 -8.39 -3.98 -1.12
N LEU A 36 -7.22 -3.36 -1.29
CA LEU A 36 -7.12 -1.93 -1.50
C LEU A 36 -7.23 -1.66 -3.00
N ASP A 37 -8.15 -0.79 -3.39
CA ASP A 37 -8.17 -0.20 -4.72
C ASP A 37 -7.33 1.08 -4.69
N PHE A 38 -6.58 1.38 -5.76
CA PHE A 38 -5.78 2.60 -5.93
C PHE A 38 -4.86 2.94 -4.74
N VAL A 39 -3.60 2.52 -4.78
CA VAL A 39 -2.64 2.85 -3.73
C VAL A 39 -1.65 3.91 -4.21
N GLY A 40 -1.44 4.94 -3.39
CA GLY A 40 -0.43 5.97 -3.63
C GLY A 40 0.35 6.31 -2.35
N PHE A 41 1.65 6.55 -2.48
CA PHE A 41 2.49 6.99 -1.36
C PHE A 41 3.68 7.82 -1.85
N GLN A 42 4.20 8.63 -0.94
CA GLN A 42 5.47 9.32 -1.09
C GLN A 42 6.53 8.59 -0.26
N ALA A 43 7.70 8.34 -0.84
CA ALA A 43 8.83 7.70 -0.19
C ALA A 43 10.14 8.28 -0.74
N LYS A 44 11.26 7.92 -0.10
CA LYS A 44 12.58 8.33 -0.60
C LYS A 44 12.81 7.71 -1.99
N PRO A 45 13.41 8.46 -2.93
CA PRO A 45 13.88 7.88 -4.18
C PRO A 45 14.66 6.60 -3.93
N GLY A 46 14.24 5.55 -4.62
CA GLY A 46 14.88 4.26 -4.55
C GLY A 46 14.51 3.33 -3.41
N THR A 47 13.56 3.72 -2.55
CA THR A 47 12.87 2.76 -1.66
C THR A 47 12.36 1.57 -2.47
N LYS A 48 12.62 0.36 -1.98
CA LYS A 48 12.23 -0.88 -2.65
C LYS A 48 11.01 -1.49 -1.99
N PHE A 49 10.14 -2.10 -2.79
CA PHE A 49 8.93 -2.73 -2.29
C PHE A 49 8.43 -3.83 -3.22
N PHE A 50 7.61 -4.71 -2.68
CA PHE A 50 6.89 -5.75 -3.40
C PHE A 50 5.40 -5.42 -3.39
N LEU A 51 4.77 -5.61 -4.54
CA LEU A 51 3.34 -5.35 -4.73
C LEU A 51 2.64 -6.63 -5.18
N ASN A 52 1.59 -7.03 -4.46
CA ASN A 52 0.89 -8.30 -4.68
C ASN A 52 1.86 -9.50 -4.71
N ASP A 53 1.57 -10.46 -5.58
CA ASP A 53 2.42 -11.61 -5.89
C ASP A 53 3.30 -11.32 -7.12
N MET A 54 3.67 -10.06 -7.35
CA MET A 54 4.65 -9.74 -8.39
C MET A 54 6.01 -10.23 -7.92
N ASP A 55 6.61 -11.15 -8.69
CA ASP A 55 7.95 -11.70 -8.41
C ASP A 55 9.08 -10.66 -8.54
N ASN A 56 8.77 -9.48 -9.06
CA ASN A 56 9.74 -8.42 -9.27
C ASN A 56 9.68 -7.38 -8.15
N GLU A 57 10.85 -7.13 -7.54
CA GLU A 57 11.06 -5.98 -6.67
C GLU A 57 10.81 -4.68 -7.47
N MET A 58 9.95 -3.82 -6.93
CA MET A 58 9.69 -2.49 -7.45
C MET A 58 10.52 -1.46 -6.71
N LYS A 59 10.82 -0.35 -7.39
CA LYS A 59 11.61 0.76 -6.84
C LYS A 59 10.85 2.07 -7.03
N VAL A 60 10.80 2.89 -5.98
CA VAL A 60 10.23 4.23 -6.04
C VAL A 60 11.08 5.10 -6.97
N PRO A 61 10.49 5.79 -7.96
CA PRO A 61 11.23 6.60 -8.92
C PRO A 61 11.89 7.83 -8.27
N GLU A 62 12.77 8.50 -9.01
CA GLU A 62 13.49 9.71 -8.56
C GLU A 62 12.57 10.87 -8.15
N THR A 63 11.32 10.88 -8.63
CA THR A 63 10.32 11.86 -8.20
C THR A 63 9.85 11.65 -6.76
N GLY A 64 10.11 10.49 -6.16
CA GLY A 64 9.72 10.15 -4.78
C GLY A 64 8.25 9.77 -4.61
N TYR A 65 7.47 9.69 -5.69
CA TYR A 65 6.05 9.34 -5.64
C TYR A 65 5.80 8.03 -6.35
N PHE A 66 4.99 7.17 -5.73
CA PHE A 66 4.46 5.97 -6.34
C PHE A 66 2.94 6.00 -6.36
N ILE A 67 2.36 5.59 -7.48
CA ILE A 67 0.92 5.39 -7.66
C ILE A 67 0.75 4.06 -8.39
N THR A 68 -0.13 3.19 -7.89
CA THR A 68 -0.42 1.91 -8.54
C THR A 68 -0.96 2.12 -9.96
N PRO A 69 -0.59 1.25 -10.92
CA PRO A 69 -1.07 1.36 -12.29
C PRO A 69 -2.59 1.16 -12.39
N TYR A 70 -3.20 1.81 -13.39
CA TYR A 70 -4.59 1.62 -13.77
C TYR A 70 -4.68 0.65 -14.96
N ASN A 71 -5.72 -0.18 -15.01
CA ASN A 71 -5.98 -1.04 -16.17
C ASN A 71 -7.39 -0.76 -16.70
N GLY A 72 -7.48 0.07 -17.75
CA GLY A 72 -8.76 0.53 -18.29
C GLY A 72 -9.51 1.39 -17.26
N GLU A 73 -10.72 0.97 -16.88
CA GLU A 73 -11.58 1.67 -15.92
C GLU A 73 -11.36 1.27 -14.46
N TYR A 74 -10.48 0.30 -14.20
CA TYR A 74 -10.29 -0.26 -12.86
C TYR A 74 -8.87 -0.04 -12.33
N TYR A 75 -8.78 0.25 -11.03
CA TYR A 75 -7.51 0.29 -10.31
C TYR A 75 -6.98 -1.12 -10.08
N LEU A 76 -5.65 -1.25 -9.98
CA LEU A 76 -5.04 -2.50 -9.54
C LEU A 76 -5.47 -2.80 -8.09
N ARG A 77 -6.05 -3.99 -7.87
CA ARG A 77 -6.37 -4.48 -6.53
C ARG A 77 -5.11 -4.90 -5.80
N ILE A 78 -4.86 -4.30 -4.65
CA ILE A 78 -3.69 -4.56 -3.82
C ILE A 78 -4.08 -5.41 -2.61
N LYS A 79 -3.48 -6.60 -2.54
CA LYS A 79 -3.57 -7.58 -1.45
C LYS A 79 -2.31 -7.61 -0.59
N LYS A 80 -1.19 -7.19 -1.18
CA LYS A 80 0.11 -7.19 -0.52
C LYS A 80 0.89 -5.96 -0.94
N LEU A 81 1.45 -5.27 0.05
CA LEU A 81 2.43 -4.22 -0.14
C LEU A 81 3.46 -4.40 0.97
N VAL A 82 4.70 -4.67 0.58
CA VAL A 82 5.79 -4.94 1.53
C VAL A 82 6.99 -4.10 1.15
N PHE A 83 7.49 -3.28 2.06
CA PHE A 83 8.72 -2.53 1.85
C PHE A 83 9.94 -3.37 2.24
N VAL A 84 11.03 -3.22 1.49
CA VAL A 84 12.31 -3.91 1.78
C VAL A 84 13.01 -3.27 2.97
N GLU A 85 12.84 -1.95 3.12
CA GLU A 85 13.31 -1.16 4.25
C GLU A 85 12.13 -0.64 5.09
N ASP A 86 12.42 -0.09 6.27
CA ASP A 86 11.40 0.58 7.08
C ASP A 86 10.78 1.75 6.29
N PHE A 87 9.46 1.78 6.26
CA PHE A 87 8.67 2.81 5.60
C PHE A 87 8.12 3.79 6.62
N GLU A 88 8.56 5.04 6.50
CA GLU A 88 8.02 6.19 7.22
C GLU A 88 7.25 7.06 6.23
N GLY A 89 5.93 7.08 6.34
CA GLY A 89 5.10 7.86 5.43
C GLY A 89 3.62 7.54 5.54
N SER A 90 2.85 8.13 4.63
CA SER A 90 1.42 7.89 4.49
C SER A 90 1.12 7.13 3.22
N ILE A 91 0.19 6.18 3.33
CA ILE A 91 -0.33 5.39 2.22
C ILE A 91 -1.79 5.78 2.04
N TYR A 92 -2.09 6.26 0.84
CA TYR A 92 -3.43 6.65 0.44
C TYR A 92 -4.06 5.51 -0.36
N TYR A 93 -5.30 5.17 -0.03
CA TYR A 93 -5.98 4.03 -0.64
C TYR A 93 -7.50 4.19 -0.72
N ILE A 94 -8.12 3.35 -1.54
CA ILE A 94 -9.58 3.23 -1.68
C ILE A 94 -10.03 1.83 -1.23
N ILE A 95 -11.19 1.76 -0.59
CA ILE A 95 -11.94 0.52 -0.30
C ILE A 95 -13.40 0.63 -0.75
#